data_AF-A0A920V4G7-F1
#
_entry.id   AF-A0A920V4G7-F1
#
_cell.length_a   1.000
_cell.length_b   1.000
_cell.length_c   1.000
_cell.angle_alpha   90.00
_cell.angle_beta   90.00
_cell.angle_gamma   90.00
#
_symmetry.space_group_name_H-M   'P 1'
#
loop_
_entity.id
_entity.type
_entity.pdbx_description
1 polymer ?
#
loop_
_entity_poly.entity_id
_entity_poly.type
_entity_poly.pdbx_seq_one_letter_code
_entity_poly.pdbx_strand_id
1 'polypeptide(L)'
;MFGKLPRTPYGLRPIPMESAPDTTTAYYMPPAPNGLRPGYYYVNLYKPETRPKFEMEVLSVHEAVPGHHLQISLAMEKEDMPMFRRVSPYTAFVEGWGLYSESLGYELGLYTDPYSKFGQLTYDMWRAVRLVVDTGMHYFEWERQQAIDFFLENAAKSELDIVNEIDRYIVMPGQALAYKIGQMKFAALKEKQKKI
;
A
#
# COMPACT_ATOMS: atom_id res chain seq x y z
N MET A 1 -5.28 -20.50 2.63
CA MET A 1 -4.24 -19.48 2.88
C MET A 1 -4.57 -18.62 4.11
N PHE A 2 -5.75 -17.98 4.20
CA PHE A 2 -6.17 -17.20 5.37
C PHE A 2 -7.32 -17.90 6.12
N GLY A 3 -7.06 -18.41 7.33
CA GLY A 3 -8.03 -19.22 8.10
C GLY A 3 -8.91 -18.45 9.07
N LYS A 4 -8.63 -17.17 9.32
CA LYS A 4 -9.40 -16.28 10.19
C LYS A 4 -9.64 -14.96 9.49
N LEU A 5 -10.90 -14.56 9.36
CA LEU A 5 -11.33 -13.27 8.83
C LEU A 5 -11.79 -12.36 9.98
N PRO A 6 -11.68 -11.03 9.84
CA PRO A 6 -12.17 -10.10 10.84
C PRO A 6 -13.71 -10.15 10.89
N ARG A 7 -14.27 -9.96 12.09
CA ARG A 7 -15.72 -9.75 12.26
C ARG A 7 -16.12 -8.35 11.80
N THR A 8 -15.22 -7.40 11.95
CA THR A 8 -15.39 -6.01 11.52
C THR A 8 -15.51 -5.95 10.00
N PRO A 9 -16.59 -5.37 9.43
CA PRO A 9 -16.70 -5.24 7.99
C PRO A 9 -15.94 -4.01 7.46
N TYR A 10 -15.89 -3.89 6.13
CA TYR A 10 -15.46 -2.67 5.45
C TYR A 10 -16.39 -2.33 4.28
N GLY A 11 -16.39 -1.06 3.88
CA GLY A 11 -17.09 -0.59 2.67
C GLY A 11 -16.17 0.19 1.74
N LEU A 12 -16.68 0.58 0.57
CA LEU A 12 -16.00 1.48 -0.36
C LEU A 12 -16.56 2.90 -0.24
N ARG A 13 -15.69 3.90 -0.35
CA ARG A 13 -16.09 5.32 -0.39
C ARG A 13 -15.26 6.10 -1.41
N PRO A 14 -15.84 7.13 -2.07
CA PRO A 14 -15.04 8.08 -2.80
C PRO A 14 -14.22 8.94 -1.83
N ILE A 15 -13.01 9.31 -2.22
CA ILE A 15 -12.26 10.37 -1.54
C ILE A 15 -13.03 11.69 -1.70
N PRO A 16 -13.20 12.50 -0.63
CA PRO A 16 -13.87 13.80 -0.73
C PRO A 16 -13.20 14.71 -1.77
N MET A 17 -14.01 15.32 -2.63
CA MET A 17 -13.54 16.05 -3.82
C MET A 17 -12.62 17.22 -3.50
N GLU A 18 -12.77 17.82 -2.32
CA GLU A 18 -11.93 18.89 -1.80
C GLU A 18 -10.48 18.47 -1.54
N SER A 19 -10.24 17.18 -1.31
CA SER A 19 -8.92 16.60 -1.03
C SER A 19 -8.41 15.70 -2.16
N ALA A 20 -9.29 15.28 -3.06
CA ALA A 20 -9.01 14.31 -4.10
C ALA A 20 -7.88 14.71 -5.09
N PRO A 21 -7.69 15.99 -5.48
CA PRO A 21 -6.59 16.40 -6.35
C PRO A 21 -5.19 16.14 -5.76
N ASP A 22 -5.06 16.26 -4.44
CA ASP A 22 -3.79 16.18 -3.71
C ASP A 22 -3.62 14.84 -2.97
N THR A 23 -4.62 13.97 -3.06
CA THR A 23 -4.57 12.63 -2.45
C THR A 23 -4.12 11.59 -3.47
N THR A 24 -3.41 10.57 -2.98
CA THR A 24 -2.98 9.41 -3.79
C THR A 24 -4.17 8.61 -4.36
N THR A 25 -3.87 7.52 -5.08
CA THR A 25 -4.86 6.73 -5.82
C THR A 25 -5.99 6.17 -4.92
N ALA A 26 -5.67 5.84 -3.67
CA ALA A 26 -6.58 5.28 -2.70
C ALA A 26 -5.94 5.25 -1.29
N TYR A 27 -6.75 4.99 -0.27
CA TYR A 27 -6.25 4.62 1.06
C TYR A 27 -7.29 3.83 1.84
N TYR A 28 -6.82 3.03 2.79
CA TYR A 28 -7.67 2.36 3.76
C TYR A 28 -7.79 3.17 5.06
N MET A 29 -9.02 3.46 5.47
CA MET A 29 -9.33 3.99 6.79
C MET A 29 -9.69 2.85 7.74
N PRO A 30 -8.90 2.62 8.81
CA PRO A 30 -9.20 1.62 9.82
C PRO A 30 -10.60 1.78 10.45
N PRO A 31 -11.21 0.69 10.94
CA PRO A 31 -12.45 0.78 11.70
C PRO A 31 -12.23 1.56 13.00
N ALA A 32 -13.33 2.05 13.59
CA ALA A 32 -13.24 2.68 14.90
C ALA A 32 -12.91 1.63 15.98
N PRO A 33 -12.00 1.90 16.93
CA PRO A 33 -11.63 0.93 17.97
C PRO A 33 -12.80 0.47 18.86
N ASN A 34 -13.87 1.26 18.94
CA ASN A 34 -15.10 0.95 19.67
C ASN A 34 -16.11 0.11 18.87
N GLY A 35 -15.77 -0.28 17.64
CA GLY A 35 -16.61 -1.10 16.77
C GLY A 35 -17.80 -0.37 16.12
N LEU A 36 -18.00 0.93 16.40
CA LEU A 36 -19.17 1.68 15.91
C LEU A 36 -19.07 2.09 14.43
N ARG A 37 -17.86 2.07 13.86
CA ARG A 37 -17.62 2.43 12.45
C ARG A 37 -16.81 1.32 11.76
N PRO A 38 -17.26 0.82 10.60
CA PRO A 38 -16.49 -0.15 9.83
C PRO A 38 -15.22 0.49 9.23
N GLY A 39 -14.36 -0.35 8.66
CA GLY A 39 -13.28 0.14 7.81
C GLY A 39 -13.81 0.72 6.51
N TYR A 40 -13.05 1.58 5.86
CA TYR A 40 -13.41 2.09 4.54
C TYR A 40 -12.21 2.10 3.61
N TYR A 41 -12.36 1.43 2.46
CA TYR A 41 -11.46 1.55 1.33
C TYR A 41 -11.89 2.78 0.53
N TYR A 42 -11.10 3.84 0.62
CA TYR A 42 -11.32 5.07 -0.11
C TYR A 42 -10.66 5.00 -1.49
N VAL A 43 -11.42 5.28 -2.53
CA VAL A 43 -10.96 5.30 -3.93
C VAL A 43 -11.00 6.71 -4.47
N ASN A 44 -9.92 7.16 -5.08
CA ASN A 44 -9.86 8.48 -5.67
C ASN A 44 -10.58 8.51 -7.04
N LEU A 45 -11.68 9.27 -7.12
CA LEU A 45 -12.46 9.45 -8.34
C LEU A 45 -12.16 10.75 -9.09
N TYR A 46 -11.13 11.50 -8.69
CA TYR A 46 -10.71 12.72 -9.39
C TYR A 46 -9.83 12.39 -10.59
N LYS A 47 -10.26 12.73 -11.82
CA LYS A 47 -9.60 12.34 -13.08
C LYS A 47 -9.48 10.82 -13.25
N PRO A 48 -10.58 10.04 -13.19
CA PRO A 48 -10.52 8.58 -13.24
C PRO A 48 -9.89 8.04 -14.54
N GLU A 49 -9.92 8.81 -15.61
CA GLU A 49 -9.26 8.51 -16.88
C GLU A 49 -7.73 8.38 -16.78
N THR A 50 -7.09 8.96 -15.76
CA THR A 50 -5.65 8.81 -15.52
C THR A 50 -5.30 7.55 -14.73
N ARG A 51 -6.29 6.74 -14.32
CA ARG A 51 -6.11 5.54 -13.50
C ARG A 51 -6.36 4.28 -14.33
N PRO A 52 -5.32 3.50 -14.64
CA PRO A 52 -5.50 2.29 -15.42
C PRO A 52 -6.26 1.21 -14.65
N LYS A 53 -7.23 0.57 -15.31
CA LYS A 53 -8.04 -0.51 -14.72
C LYS A 53 -7.19 -1.69 -14.25
N PHE A 54 -6.07 -1.95 -14.91
CA PHE A 54 -5.19 -3.07 -14.58
C PHE A 54 -4.56 -2.95 -13.18
N GLU A 55 -4.53 -1.75 -12.58
CA GLU A 55 -4.02 -1.55 -11.22
C GLU A 55 -5.06 -1.91 -10.13
N MET A 56 -6.34 -2.08 -10.49
CA MET A 56 -7.42 -2.16 -9.51
C MET A 56 -7.41 -3.44 -8.68
N GLU A 57 -6.98 -4.57 -9.24
CA GLU A 57 -6.88 -5.81 -8.48
C GLU A 57 -5.80 -5.74 -7.41
N VAL A 58 -4.57 -5.34 -7.79
CA VAL A 58 -3.47 -5.20 -6.85
C VAL A 58 -3.77 -4.14 -5.79
N LEU A 59 -4.38 -3.03 -6.19
CA LEU A 59 -4.78 -1.99 -5.25
C LEU A 59 -5.83 -2.50 -4.24
N SER A 60 -6.84 -3.22 -4.73
CA SER A 60 -7.89 -3.77 -3.85
C SER A 60 -7.35 -4.81 -2.88
N VAL A 61 -6.38 -5.61 -3.31
CA VAL A 61 -5.64 -6.53 -2.42
C VAL A 61 -4.92 -5.76 -1.32
N HIS A 62 -4.19 -4.70 -1.68
CA HIS A 62 -3.42 -3.88 -0.76
C HIS A 62 -4.31 -3.23 0.31
N GLU A 63 -5.38 -2.56 -0.10
CA GLU A 63 -6.21 -1.76 0.80
C GLU A 63 -7.23 -2.59 1.59
N ALA A 64 -7.71 -3.69 1.02
CA ALA A 64 -8.77 -4.49 1.62
C ALA A 64 -8.26 -5.86 2.06
N VAL A 65 -8.64 -6.91 1.34
CA VAL A 65 -8.38 -8.30 1.71
C VAL A 65 -7.52 -8.94 0.63
N PRO A 66 -6.39 -9.59 0.99
CA PRO A 66 -5.87 -9.82 2.34
C PRO A 66 -4.96 -8.73 2.94
N GLY A 67 -4.90 -7.51 2.37
CA GLY A 67 -4.03 -6.42 2.83
C GLY A 67 -4.50 -5.72 4.12
N HIS A 68 -4.61 -4.39 4.07
CA HIS A 68 -4.80 -3.54 5.25
C HIS A 68 -6.04 -3.87 6.06
N HIS A 69 -7.21 -4.07 5.43
CA HIS A 69 -8.41 -4.41 6.17
C HIS A 69 -8.23 -5.69 6.99
N LEU A 70 -7.75 -6.76 6.36
CA LEU A 70 -7.53 -8.03 7.04
C LEU A 70 -6.56 -7.86 8.22
N GLN A 71 -5.41 -7.23 7.99
CA GLN A 71 -4.35 -7.10 8.99
C GLN A 71 -4.76 -6.20 10.17
N ILE A 72 -5.30 -5.02 9.87
CA ILE A 72 -5.61 -4.01 10.88
C ILE A 72 -6.84 -4.44 11.70
N SER A 73 -7.89 -4.94 11.05
CA SER A 73 -9.09 -5.38 11.77
C SER A 73 -8.81 -6.59 12.66
N LEU A 74 -7.99 -7.56 12.21
CA LEU A 74 -7.56 -8.66 13.08
C LEU A 74 -6.71 -8.20 14.27
N ALA A 75 -5.88 -7.16 14.09
CA ALA A 75 -5.11 -6.59 15.20
C ALA A 75 -6.01 -5.91 16.23
N MET A 76 -7.02 -5.16 15.78
CA MET A 76 -7.98 -4.48 16.66
C MET A 76 -8.86 -5.44 17.47
N GLU A 77 -9.22 -6.58 16.88
CA GLU A 77 -10.06 -7.62 17.51
C GLU A 77 -9.31 -8.48 18.55
N LYS A 78 -8.01 -8.24 18.79
CA LYS A 78 -7.22 -8.92 19.83
C LYS A 78 -7.45 -8.32 21.21
N GLU A 79 -8.62 -8.56 21.79
CA GLU A 79 -9.03 -8.05 23.10
C GLU A 79 -8.10 -8.47 24.25
N ASP A 80 -7.37 -9.56 24.08
CA ASP A 80 -6.34 -10.06 24.99
C ASP A 80 -5.04 -9.24 24.97
N MET A 81 -4.90 -8.26 24.07
CA MET A 81 -3.74 -7.37 23.98
C MET A 81 -4.02 -5.96 24.50
N PRO A 82 -3.01 -5.31 25.13
CA PRO A 82 -3.08 -3.89 25.46
C PRO A 82 -3.43 -3.04 24.23
N MET A 83 -4.26 -2.00 24.43
CA MET A 83 -4.76 -1.14 23.35
C MET A 83 -3.64 -0.60 22.46
N PHE A 84 -2.52 -0.14 23.04
CA PHE A 84 -1.41 0.38 22.25
C PHE A 84 -0.89 -0.64 21.23
N ARG A 85 -0.77 -1.93 21.58
CA ARG A 85 -0.32 -2.97 20.63
C ARG A 85 -1.31 -3.24 19.51
N ARG A 86 -2.61 -2.96 19.73
CA ARG A 86 -3.66 -3.15 18.73
C ARG A 86 -3.73 -2.03 17.71
N VAL A 87 -3.30 -0.82 18.08
CA VAL A 87 -3.46 0.39 17.25
C VAL A 87 -2.13 1.04 16.86
N SER A 88 -0.98 0.54 17.33
CA SER A 88 0.33 1.09 17.01
C SER A 88 0.64 0.98 15.51
N PRO A 89 0.91 2.11 14.82
CA PRO A 89 1.15 2.14 13.38
C PRO A 89 2.62 1.87 13.05
N TYR A 90 3.07 0.63 13.20
CA TYR A 90 4.41 0.25 12.76
C TYR A 90 4.44 0.20 11.22
N THR A 91 4.80 1.31 10.57
CA THR A 91 4.70 1.49 9.11
C THR A 91 5.34 0.34 8.32
N ALA A 92 6.55 -0.10 8.68
CA ALA A 92 7.21 -1.20 7.98
C ALA A 92 6.45 -2.54 8.10
N PHE A 93 5.73 -2.76 9.20
CA PHE A 93 4.89 -3.93 9.37
C PHE A 93 3.58 -3.81 8.58
N VAL A 94 2.89 -2.68 8.71
CA VAL A 94 1.57 -2.43 8.07
C VAL A 94 1.70 -2.37 6.55
N GLU A 95 2.62 -1.54 6.06
CA GLU A 95 2.86 -1.35 4.63
C GLU A 95 3.59 -2.54 4.01
N GLY A 96 4.53 -3.11 4.75
CA GLY A 96 5.18 -4.36 4.34
C GLY A 96 4.20 -5.50 4.18
N TRP A 97 3.18 -5.60 5.05
CA TRP A 97 2.10 -6.58 4.91
C TRP A 97 1.24 -6.30 3.68
N GLY A 98 0.85 -5.04 3.45
CA GLY A 98 0.11 -4.63 2.26
C GLY A 98 0.82 -5.10 0.98
N LEU A 99 2.09 -4.74 0.81
CA LEU A 99 2.90 -5.19 -0.33
C LEU A 99 3.15 -6.69 -0.39
N TYR A 100 3.31 -7.34 0.76
CA TYR A 100 3.46 -8.78 0.78
C TYR A 100 2.17 -9.46 0.30
N SER A 101 1.01 -8.93 0.68
CA SER A 101 -0.30 -9.44 0.25
C SER A 101 -0.49 -9.32 -1.27
N GLU A 102 0.01 -8.24 -1.90
CA GLU A 102 0.04 -8.09 -3.36
C GLU A 102 0.85 -9.20 -4.04
N SER A 103 1.93 -9.69 -3.41
CA SER A 103 2.71 -10.79 -4.01
C SER A 103 1.94 -12.12 -4.09
N LEU A 104 0.81 -12.25 -3.37
CA LEU A 104 0.03 -13.48 -3.25
C LEU A 104 -1.03 -13.66 -4.35
N GLY A 105 -1.13 -12.75 -5.31
CA GLY A 105 -2.26 -12.76 -6.24
C GLY A 105 -2.38 -14.02 -7.10
N TYR A 106 -1.29 -14.76 -7.38
CA TYR A 106 -1.40 -16.07 -8.03
C TYR A 106 -2.00 -17.13 -7.10
N GLU A 107 -1.56 -17.19 -5.84
CA GLU A 107 -2.14 -18.10 -4.84
C GLU A 107 -3.60 -17.76 -4.51
N LEU A 108 -4.01 -16.52 -4.76
CA LEU A 108 -5.38 -16.02 -4.61
C LEU A 108 -6.23 -16.15 -5.88
N GLY A 109 -5.65 -16.54 -7.01
CA GLY A 109 -6.35 -16.65 -8.29
C GLY A 109 -6.73 -15.30 -8.93
N LEU A 110 -6.03 -14.22 -8.61
CA LEU A 110 -6.30 -12.86 -9.11
C LEU A 110 -5.55 -12.57 -10.41
N TYR A 111 -4.24 -12.87 -10.46
CA TYR A 111 -3.39 -12.54 -11.61
C TYR A 111 -3.54 -13.58 -12.72
N THR A 112 -4.70 -13.56 -13.38
CA THR A 112 -5.13 -14.56 -14.37
C THR A 112 -4.75 -14.20 -15.80
N ASP A 113 -4.36 -12.95 -16.05
CA ASP A 113 -4.03 -12.43 -17.37
C ASP A 113 -2.80 -11.50 -17.34
N PRO A 114 -2.19 -11.19 -18.50
CA PRO A 114 -1.01 -10.33 -18.54
C PRO A 114 -1.21 -8.93 -17.95
N TYR A 115 -2.41 -8.34 -18.04
CA TYR A 115 -2.67 -7.01 -17.50
C TYR A 115 -2.78 -7.01 -15.98
N SER A 116 -3.47 -7.98 -15.38
CA SER A 116 -3.52 -8.12 -13.91
C SER A 116 -2.11 -8.34 -13.33
N LYS A 117 -1.28 -9.14 -13.98
CA LYS A 117 0.14 -9.28 -13.61
C LYS A 117 0.94 -8.00 -13.82
N PHE A 118 0.73 -7.31 -14.94
CA PHE A 118 1.39 -6.02 -15.22
C PHE A 118 1.05 -4.98 -14.16
N GLY A 119 -0.22 -4.87 -13.74
CA GLY A 119 -0.62 -3.98 -12.65
C GLY A 119 0.10 -4.27 -11.35
N GLN A 120 0.23 -5.55 -10.98
CA GLN A 120 1.02 -5.93 -9.80
C GLN A 120 2.49 -5.54 -9.93
N LEU A 121 3.11 -5.76 -11.10
CA LEU A 121 4.50 -5.37 -11.33
C LEU A 121 4.69 -3.85 -11.31
N THR A 122 3.74 -3.08 -11.83
CA THR A 122 3.73 -1.62 -11.74
C THR A 122 3.72 -1.15 -10.29
N TYR A 123 2.90 -1.76 -9.42
CA TYR A 123 2.86 -1.44 -7.99
C TYR A 123 4.15 -1.82 -7.28
N ASP A 124 4.71 -2.98 -7.60
CA ASP A 124 5.96 -3.46 -7.01
C ASP A 124 7.15 -2.57 -7.41
N MET A 125 7.20 -2.16 -8.69
CA MET A 125 8.22 -1.26 -9.22
C MET A 125 8.12 0.13 -8.60
N TRP A 126 6.92 0.70 -8.46
CA TRP A 126 6.73 1.96 -7.75
C TRP A 126 7.32 1.92 -6.33
N ARG A 127 7.06 0.86 -5.55
CA ARG A 127 7.65 0.75 -4.21
C ARG A 127 9.14 0.41 -4.21
N ALA A 128 9.69 -0.15 -5.28
CA ALA A 128 11.14 -0.26 -5.44
C ALA A 128 11.77 1.12 -5.73
N VAL A 129 11.17 1.92 -6.60
CA VAL A 129 11.58 3.30 -6.89
C VAL A 129 11.62 4.14 -5.62
N ARG A 130 10.65 3.97 -4.71
CA ARG A 130 10.65 4.63 -3.39
C ARG A 130 11.96 4.48 -2.61
N LEU A 131 12.62 3.31 -2.69
CA LEU A 131 13.91 3.11 -2.02
C LEU A 131 14.99 4.02 -2.60
N VAL A 132 14.97 4.22 -3.91
CA VAL A 132 15.95 5.03 -4.64
C VAL A 132 15.66 6.52 -4.43
N VAL A 133 14.43 6.98 -4.68
CA VAL A 133 14.14 8.43 -4.65
C VAL A 133 14.16 9.01 -3.24
N ASP A 134 13.72 8.26 -2.22
CA ASP A 134 13.76 8.72 -0.82
C ASP A 134 15.21 8.84 -0.34
N THR A 135 16.05 7.82 -0.54
CA THR A 135 17.49 7.92 -0.21
C THR A 135 18.23 8.89 -1.12
N GLY A 136 17.82 8.99 -2.38
CA GLY A 136 18.31 9.96 -3.36
C GLY A 136 18.18 11.38 -2.84
N MET A 137 16.98 11.79 -2.46
CA MET A 137 16.73 13.14 -1.93
C MET A 137 17.35 13.35 -0.54
N HIS A 138 17.23 12.38 0.37
CA HIS A 138 17.53 12.60 1.79
C HIS A 138 18.94 12.22 2.24
N TYR A 139 19.69 11.51 1.41
CA TYR A 139 21.07 11.12 1.71
C TYR A 139 22.05 11.48 0.57
N PHE A 140 21.63 11.35 -0.69
CA PHE A 140 22.46 11.69 -1.85
C PHE A 140 22.18 13.09 -2.40
N GLU A 141 21.39 13.91 -1.68
CA GLU A 141 21.12 15.32 -1.99
C GLU A 141 20.55 15.55 -3.40
N TRP A 142 19.73 14.62 -3.90
CA TRP A 142 19.02 14.83 -5.17
C TRP A 142 18.02 15.98 -5.05
N GLU A 143 18.03 16.84 -6.05
CA GLU A 143 16.99 17.84 -6.27
C GLU A 143 15.64 17.15 -6.58
N ARG A 144 14.54 17.82 -6.23
CA ARG A 144 13.17 17.33 -6.47
C ARG A 144 12.96 16.85 -7.91
N GLN A 145 13.49 17.60 -8.90
CA GLN A 145 13.31 17.25 -10.30
C GLN A 145 14.05 15.96 -10.68
N GLN A 146 15.23 15.71 -10.12
CA GLN A 146 15.97 14.47 -10.37
C GLN A 146 15.18 13.25 -9.87
N ALA A 147 14.50 13.38 -8.72
CA ALA A 147 13.63 12.33 -8.20
C ALA A 147 12.39 12.09 -9.07
N ILE A 148 11.79 13.15 -9.63
CA ILE A 148 10.67 13.06 -10.57
C ILE A 148 11.10 12.36 -11.86
N ASP A 149 12.21 12.80 -12.46
CA ASP A 149 12.73 12.26 -13.72
C ASP A 149 13.07 10.78 -13.57
N PHE A 150 13.77 10.41 -12.49
CA PHE A 150 14.06 9.01 -12.18
C PHE A 150 12.79 8.16 -12.06
N PHE A 151 11.76 8.68 -11.39
CA PHE A 151 10.52 7.94 -11.21
C PHE A 151 9.77 7.77 -12.55
N LEU A 152 9.71 8.81 -13.39
CA LEU A 152 9.12 8.74 -14.73
C LEU A 152 9.81 7.71 -15.63
N GLU A 153 11.13 7.60 -15.56
CA GLU A 153 11.92 6.65 -16.35
C GLU A 153 11.74 5.20 -15.90
N ASN A 154 11.38 4.97 -14.63
CA ASN A 154 11.46 3.64 -14.00
C ASN A 154 10.10 3.05 -13.60
N ALA A 155 8.99 3.78 -13.69
CA ALA A 155 7.67 3.24 -13.33
C ALA A 155 6.56 3.68 -14.30
N ALA A 156 5.64 2.76 -14.58
CA ALA A 156 4.45 3.03 -15.41
C ALA A 156 3.36 3.77 -14.62
N LYS A 157 3.67 4.97 -14.10
CA LYS A 157 2.75 5.84 -13.35
C LYS A 157 2.57 7.17 -14.05
N SER A 158 1.43 7.83 -13.80
CA SER A 158 1.17 9.16 -14.35
C SER A 158 2.08 10.19 -13.71
N GLU A 159 2.47 11.23 -14.46
CA GLU A 159 3.28 12.34 -13.95
C GLU A 159 2.62 13.01 -12.74
N LEU A 160 1.29 13.17 -12.76
CA LEU A 160 0.52 13.72 -11.64
C LEU A 160 0.69 12.90 -10.36
N ASP A 161 0.56 11.56 -10.44
CA ASP A 161 0.76 10.69 -9.29
C ASP A 161 2.21 10.75 -8.79
N ILE A 162 3.18 10.76 -9.72
CA ILE A 162 4.61 10.82 -9.41
C ILE A 162 4.95 12.11 -8.66
N VAL A 163 4.48 13.25 -9.15
CA VAL A 163 4.70 14.56 -8.52
C VAL A 163 4.15 14.58 -7.10
N ASN A 164 2.89 14.15 -6.92
CA ASN A 164 2.25 14.10 -5.59
C ASN A 164 3.02 13.19 -4.63
N GLU A 165 3.55 12.07 -5.12
CA GLU A 165 4.34 11.14 -4.31
C GLU A 165 5.72 11.69 -3.96
N ILE A 166 6.44 12.32 -4.89
CA ILE A 166 7.73 12.96 -4.60
C ILE A 166 7.56 14.06 -3.56
N ASP A 167 6.54 14.92 -3.71
CA ASP A 167 6.25 15.98 -2.74
C ASP A 167 5.96 15.41 -1.36
N ARG A 168 5.22 14.30 -1.29
CA ARG A 168 5.00 13.56 -0.03
C ARG A 168 6.29 13.03 0.56
N TYR A 169 7.20 12.46 -0.23
CA TYR A 169 8.46 11.90 0.28
C TYR A 169 9.40 12.98 0.81
N ILE A 170 9.36 14.18 0.22
CA ILE A 170 10.10 15.36 0.72
C ILE A 170 9.64 15.71 2.14
N VAL A 171 8.33 15.72 2.40
CA VAL A 171 7.77 16.09 3.72
C VAL A 171 7.76 14.95 4.74
N MET A 172 7.96 13.69 4.30
CA MET A 172 7.98 12.50 5.17
C MET A 172 9.21 11.60 4.92
N PRO A 173 10.43 12.07 5.25
CA PRO A 173 11.66 11.31 5.00
C PRO A 173 11.63 9.92 5.62
N GLY A 174 11.99 8.90 4.83
CA GLY A 174 12.11 7.51 5.28
C GLY A 174 10.80 6.73 5.37
N GLN A 175 9.63 7.39 5.31
CA GLN A 175 8.34 6.69 5.34
C GLN A 175 8.16 5.80 4.10
N ALA A 176 8.63 6.27 2.94
CA ALA A 176 8.57 5.56 1.67
C ALA A 176 9.41 4.26 1.69
N LEU A 177 10.48 4.20 2.49
CA LEU A 177 11.36 3.03 2.61
C LEU A 177 10.66 1.84 3.27
N ALA A 178 9.74 2.13 4.20
CA ALA A 178 9.10 1.13 5.06
C ALA A 178 8.36 0.04 4.28
N TYR A 179 7.77 0.40 3.13
CA TYR A 179 6.99 -0.50 2.28
C TYR A 179 7.83 -1.69 1.82
N LYS A 180 8.86 -1.44 1.01
CA LYS A 180 9.64 -2.51 0.36
C LYS A 180 10.52 -3.25 1.37
N ILE A 181 11.09 -2.55 2.35
CA ILE A 181 11.84 -3.17 3.45
C ILE A 181 10.95 -4.16 4.22
N GLY A 182 9.73 -3.75 4.54
CA GLY A 182 8.74 -4.60 5.20
C GLY A 182 8.37 -5.83 4.37
N GLN A 183 8.03 -5.64 3.10
CA GLN A 183 7.69 -6.73 2.16
C GLN A 183 8.82 -7.75 2.07
N MET A 184 10.06 -7.29 1.85
CA MET A 184 11.25 -8.15 1.78
C MET A 184 11.44 -8.94 3.08
N LYS A 185 11.17 -8.33 4.23
CA LYS A 185 11.25 -9.01 5.52
C LYS A 185 10.20 -10.12 5.64
N PHE A 186 8.94 -9.88 5.25
CA PHE A 186 7.91 -10.91 5.24
C PHE A 186 8.27 -12.07 4.31
N ALA A 187 8.71 -11.76 3.08
CA ALA A 187 9.15 -12.77 2.13
C ALA A 187 10.30 -13.62 2.67
N ALA A 188 11.33 -12.97 3.25
CA ALA A 188 12.46 -13.66 3.86
C ALA A 188 12.05 -14.58 5.03
N LEU A 189 11.06 -14.17 5.84
CA LEU A 189 10.53 -14.99 6.93
C LEU A 189 9.75 -16.21 6.40
N LYS A 190 8.93 -16.06 5.36
CA LYS A 190 8.23 -17.18 4.70
C LYS A 190 9.22 -18.19 4.12
N GLU A 191 10.27 -17.72 3.43
CA GLU A 191 11.30 -18.61 2.88
C GLU A 191 12.12 -19.31 3.97
N LYS A 192 12.39 -18.63 5.09
CA LYS A 192 13.02 -19.28 6.26
C LYS A 192 12.15 -20.39 6.84
N GLN A 193 10.84 -20.18 6.92
CA GLN A 193 9.91 -21.19 7.44
C GLN A 193 9.86 -22.45 6.56
N LYS A 194 9.88 -22.31 5.23
CA LYS A 194 9.85 -23.46 4.29
C LYS A 194 11.06 -24.38 4.39
N LYS A 195 12.15 -23.92 5.00
CA LYS A 195 13.41 -24.67 5.18
C LYS A 195 13.47 -25.44 6.50
N ILE A 196 12.46 -25.31 7.35
CA ILE A 196 12.29 -26.03 8.63
C ILE A 196 11.29 -27.16 8.41
#